data_AF-A0A142B9D3-F1
#
_entry.id   AF-A0A142B9D3-F1
#
_cell.length_a   1.000
_cell.length_b   1.000
_cell.length_c   1.000
_cell.angle_alpha   90.00
_cell.angle_beta   90.00
_cell.angle_gamma   90.00
#
_symmetry.space_group_name_H-M   'P 1'
#
loop_
_entity.id
_entity.type
_entity.pdbx_description
1 polymer ?
#
loop_
_entity_poly.entity_id
_entity_poly.type
_entity_poly.pdbx_seq_one_letter_code
_entity_poly.pdbx_strand_id
1 'polypeptide(L)'
;MDTHQANKNNDHGTYFQNYYDPDICSHCGKKLETGIRFCSNCGTRIESQARAAGSLFITDDDFVTIPSGIYTMGEGYRLYRVSVSSFELMKKPVTFAQYNEYCRITGKRVPPNEGWEGDQRPVINVSFWDSLDLCDWLTEETGELHRLPTGAEWEYACRAGSNHYFNYGKKPDRRLMHCCDKHFRGASSTIEVGSLGANSWGLYDMHGNVWESCSSIYRSDYNGHEHIETGCSRLNHQQRILRGGSWDNSPDMCHSASRMYTMPADRGNHIGIRLARDIEG
;
A
#
# COMPACT_ATOMS: atom_id res chain seq x y z
N MET A 1 7.10 68.37 -47.06
CA MET A 1 5.87 67.81 -46.48
C MET A 1 6.04 66.30 -46.59
N ASP A 2 6.90 65.72 -45.75
CA ASP A 2 6.62 65.12 -44.42
C ASP A 2 6.58 63.59 -44.59
N THR A 3 7.68 62.87 -44.33
CA THR A 3 8.16 62.24 -43.07
C THR A 3 7.57 60.85 -42.75
N HIS A 4 8.46 60.00 -42.19
CA HIS A 4 8.31 58.66 -41.57
C HIS A 4 8.48 57.41 -42.47
N GLN A 5 9.60 56.65 -42.35
CA GLN A 5 9.92 55.58 -41.36
C GLN A 5 8.92 54.40 -41.40
N ALA A 6 9.23 53.10 -41.33
CA ALA A 6 10.44 52.28 -41.30
C ALA A 6 9.99 50.79 -41.29
N ASN A 7 10.94 49.88 -41.52
CA ASN A 7 11.02 48.47 -41.07
C ASN A 7 10.27 47.31 -41.76
N LYS A 8 11.11 46.51 -42.45
CA LYS A 8 11.31 45.05 -42.37
C LYS A 8 10.44 44.28 -41.35
N ASN A 9 9.87 43.15 -41.76
CA ASN A 9 10.41 41.81 -41.47
C ASN A 9 9.51 40.70 -42.06
N ASN A 10 10.17 39.74 -42.69
CA ASN A 10 9.65 38.39 -42.94
C ASN A 10 9.32 37.75 -41.59
N ASP A 11 8.17 37.09 -41.48
CA ASP A 11 8.00 36.05 -40.46
C ASP A 11 7.33 34.83 -41.10
N HIS A 12 8.19 33.88 -41.48
CA HIS A 12 7.80 32.49 -41.65
C HIS A 12 7.51 31.95 -40.25
N GLY A 13 6.23 31.78 -39.93
CA GLY A 13 5.81 31.09 -38.71
C GLY A 13 6.33 29.65 -38.70
N THR A 14 7.50 29.44 -38.11
CA THR A 14 8.01 28.12 -37.76
C THR A 14 7.22 27.61 -36.56
N TYR A 15 6.37 26.61 -36.80
CA TYR A 15 5.85 25.74 -35.75
C TYR A 15 7.05 25.07 -35.04
N PHE A 16 7.45 25.59 -33.89
CA PHE A 16 8.32 24.84 -32.98
C PHE A 16 7.49 23.73 -32.35
N GLN A 17 7.53 22.54 -32.95
CA GLN A 17 7.29 21.32 -32.19
C GLN A 17 8.34 21.29 -31.09
N ASN A 18 7.92 21.44 -29.83
CA ASN A 18 8.76 21.16 -28.68
C ASN A 18 9.11 19.67 -28.72
N TYR A 19 10.22 19.34 -29.37
CA TYR A 19 10.82 18.02 -29.26
C TYR A 19 11.30 17.87 -27.82
N TYR A 20 10.51 17.13 -27.04
CA TYR A 20 10.95 16.62 -25.75
C TYR A 20 12.18 15.73 -26.02
N ASP A 21 13.35 16.18 -25.59
CA ASP A 21 14.57 15.38 -25.62
C ASP A 21 14.65 14.61 -24.30
N PRO A 22 14.38 13.28 -24.30
CA PRO A 22 14.36 12.47 -23.09
C PRO A 22 15.74 12.37 -22.42
N ASP A 23 16.82 12.75 -23.12
CA ASP A 23 18.17 12.74 -22.58
C ASP A 23 18.54 14.07 -21.90
N ILE A 24 17.60 15.01 -21.75
CA ILE A 24 17.84 16.33 -21.16
C ILE A 24 16.87 16.60 -20.00
N CYS A 25 17.42 17.02 -18.86
CA CYS A 25 16.61 17.46 -17.73
C CYS A 25 15.74 18.66 -18.11
N SER A 26 14.41 18.49 -18.04
CA SER A 26 13.42 19.52 -18.36
C SER A 26 13.54 20.79 -17.52
N HIS A 27 14.14 20.70 -16.33
CA HIS A 27 14.31 21.84 -15.43
C HIS A 27 15.65 22.58 -15.62
N CYS A 28 16.77 21.86 -15.70
CA CYS A 28 18.10 22.49 -15.70
C CYS A 28 18.89 22.32 -17.00
N GLY A 29 18.36 21.62 -18.01
CA GLY A 29 19.03 21.40 -19.29
C GLY A 29 20.24 20.48 -19.24
N LYS A 30 20.53 19.83 -18.10
CA LYS A 30 21.65 18.89 -17.98
C LYS A 30 21.33 17.60 -18.73
N LYS A 31 22.30 17.11 -19.51
CA LYS A 31 22.25 15.78 -20.13
C LYS A 31 22.15 14.69 -19.06
N LEU A 32 21.17 13.83 -19.20
CA LEU A 32 20.86 12.74 -18.28
C LEU A 32 21.69 11.51 -18.66
N GLU A 33 22.15 10.77 -17.65
CA GLU A 33 22.72 9.45 -17.85
C GLU A 33 21.58 8.44 -18.09
N THR A 34 21.84 7.34 -18.80
CA THR A 34 20.79 6.33 -19.01
C THR A 34 20.45 5.63 -17.69
N GLY A 35 19.17 5.60 -17.32
CA GLY A 35 18.69 4.88 -16.13
C GLY A 35 18.78 5.64 -14.81
N ILE A 36 19.11 6.94 -14.81
CA ILE A 36 19.00 7.78 -13.62
C ILE A 36 17.58 8.32 -13.45
N ARG A 37 17.09 8.32 -12.21
CA ARG A 37 15.71 8.71 -11.84
C ARG A 37 15.61 10.16 -11.37
N PHE A 38 16.74 10.77 -11.03
CA PHE A 38 16.86 12.15 -10.60
C PHE A 38 18.01 12.81 -11.34
N CYS A 39 17.82 14.04 -11.79
CA CYS A 39 18.90 14.83 -12.35
C CYS A 39 19.98 15.06 -11.29
N SER A 40 21.20 14.61 -11.55
CA SER A 40 22.34 14.75 -10.64
C SER A 40 22.81 16.19 -10.39
N ASN A 41 22.19 17.19 -11.04
CA ASN A 41 22.51 18.61 -10.85
C ASN A 41 21.44 19.37 -10.06
N CYS A 42 20.16 19.19 -10.39
CA CYS A 42 19.08 19.96 -9.76
C CYS A 42 18.12 19.11 -8.91
N GLY A 43 18.30 17.79 -8.89
CA GLY A 43 17.42 16.88 -8.15
C GLY A 43 16.02 16.71 -8.76
N THR A 44 15.72 17.34 -9.90
CA THR A 44 14.44 17.15 -10.59
C THR A 44 14.24 15.69 -10.94
N ARG A 45 13.11 15.13 -10.51
CA ARG A 45 12.66 13.78 -10.90
C ARG A 45 12.54 13.76 -12.42
N ILE A 46 13.25 12.82 -13.03
CA ILE A 46 13.12 12.57 -14.46
C ILE A 46 11.90 11.67 -14.57
N GLU A 47 10.90 12.08 -15.34
CA GLU A 47 9.80 11.19 -15.75
C GLU A 47 10.44 10.04 -16.52
N SER A 48 10.83 8.98 -15.81
CA SER A 48 11.32 7.78 -16.44
C SER A 48 10.20 7.31 -17.34
N GLN A 49 10.49 7.18 -18.64
CA GLN A 49 9.70 6.32 -19.51
C GLN A 49 9.50 5.02 -18.73
N ALA A 50 8.27 4.80 -18.26
CA ALA A 50 7.86 3.55 -17.64
C ALA A 50 8.45 2.46 -18.52
N ARG A 51 9.31 1.59 -17.97
CA ARG A 51 9.80 0.46 -18.74
C ARG A 51 8.55 -0.19 -19.32
N ALA A 52 8.50 -0.31 -20.65
CA ALA A 52 7.36 -0.92 -21.35
C ALA A 52 6.92 -2.12 -20.52
N ALA A 53 5.72 -2.00 -19.93
CA ALA A 53 5.26 -2.83 -18.83
C ALA A 53 5.47 -4.31 -19.19
N GLY A 54 6.55 -4.92 -18.69
CA GLY A 54 6.53 -6.35 -18.48
C GLY A 54 5.38 -6.55 -17.52
N SER A 55 4.28 -7.16 -18.00
CA SER A 55 2.98 -7.26 -17.32
C SER A 55 3.12 -7.16 -15.80
N LEU A 56 2.78 -5.99 -15.25
CA LEU A 56 2.87 -5.79 -13.80
C LEU A 56 1.98 -6.85 -13.14
N PHE A 57 2.50 -7.49 -12.09
CA PHE A 57 1.83 -8.60 -11.40
C PHE A 57 0.87 -8.12 -10.30
N ILE A 58 0.95 -6.84 -9.93
CA ILE A 58 -0.06 -6.09 -9.18
C ILE A 58 -0.61 -5.06 -10.15
N THR A 59 -1.90 -5.09 -10.41
CA THR A 59 -2.55 -4.26 -11.44
C THR A 59 -3.72 -3.47 -10.85
N ASP A 60 -4.33 -2.58 -11.63
CA ASP A 60 -5.55 -1.87 -11.23
C ASP A 60 -6.67 -2.82 -10.78
N ASP A 61 -6.77 -4.00 -11.39
CA ASP A 61 -7.76 -5.01 -11.03
C ASP A 61 -7.56 -5.60 -9.62
N ASP A 62 -6.39 -5.40 -9.01
CA ASP A 62 -6.13 -5.81 -7.63
C ASP A 62 -6.65 -4.81 -6.60
N PHE A 63 -7.03 -3.59 -7.01
CA PHE A 63 -7.46 -2.52 -6.10
C PHE A 63 -8.97 -2.26 -6.14
N VAL A 64 -9.49 -1.73 -5.02
CA VAL A 64 -10.84 -1.18 -4.94
C VAL A 64 -10.77 0.22 -4.34
N THR A 65 -11.57 1.13 -4.89
CA THR A 65 -11.74 2.48 -4.37
C THR A 65 -12.49 2.46 -3.04
N ILE A 66 -11.87 3.01 -2.01
CA ILE A 66 -12.45 3.25 -0.70
C ILE A 66 -12.97 4.70 -0.67
N PRO A 67 -14.27 4.92 -0.41
CA PRO A 67 -14.83 6.27 -0.40
C PRO A 67 -14.27 7.11 0.74
N SER A 68 -14.26 8.42 0.60
CA SER A 68 -13.98 9.29 1.74
C SER A 68 -15.13 9.22 2.76
N GLY A 69 -14.82 9.47 4.03
CA GLY A 69 -15.84 9.50 5.06
C GLY A 69 -15.32 9.72 6.47
N ILE A 70 -16.24 9.73 7.42
CA ILE A 70 -15.94 9.85 8.84
C ILE A 70 -16.49 8.61 9.54
N TYR A 71 -15.69 7.99 10.40
CA TYR A 71 -16.13 6.85 11.19
C TYR A 71 -15.62 6.95 12.64
N THR A 72 -16.19 6.10 13.50
CA THR A 72 -15.73 5.94 14.88
C THR A 72 -14.72 4.81 14.92
N MET A 73 -13.44 5.16 15.09
CA MET A 73 -12.32 4.24 15.22
C MET A 73 -12.18 3.74 16.65
N GLY A 74 -11.79 2.47 16.80
CA GLY A 74 -11.47 1.83 18.07
C GLY A 74 -12.63 1.04 18.67
N GLU A 75 -12.53 0.78 19.97
CA GLU A 75 -13.50 0.00 20.74
C GLU A 75 -13.56 0.45 22.21
N GLY A 76 -14.61 0.02 22.91
CA GLY A 76 -14.79 0.29 24.34
C GLY A 76 -14.79 1.80 24.64
N TYR A 77 -13.90 2.23 25.53
CA TYR A 77 -13.77 3.64 25.93
C TYR A 77 -12.82 4.45 25.03
N ARG A 78 -12.17 3.80 24.05
CA ARG A 78 -11.15 4.41 23.19
C ARG A 78 -11.70 4.66 21.80
N LEU A 79 -12.75 5.47 21.73
CA LEU A 79 -13.49 5.77 20.51
C LEU A 79 -13.13 7.17 20.01
N TYR A 80 -12.73 7.27 18.74
CA TYR A 80 -12.30 8.53 18.13
C TYR A 80 -13.00 8.72 16.79
N ARG A 81 -13.52 9.93 16.52
CA ARG A 81 -14.02 10.27 15.19
C ARG A 81 -12.84 10.58 14.28
N VAL A 82 -12.66 9.80 13.23
CA VAL A 82 -11.56 9.93 12.28
C VAL A 82 -12.13 10.18 10.89
N SER A 83 -11.56 11.17 10.19
CA SER A 83 -11.85 11.44 8.79
C SER A 83 -10.83 10.72 7.92
N VAL A 84 -11.31 10.04 6.89
CA VAL A 84 -10.50 9.30 5.92
C VAL A 84 -10.81 9.86 4.54
N SER A 85 -9.78 10.28 3.81
CA SER A 85 -9.91 10.69 2.40
C SER A 85 -10.13 9.45 1.52
N SER A 86 -10.61 9.65 0.29
CA SER A 86 -10.70 8.53 -0.65
C SER A 86 -9.32 8.06 -1.06
N PHE A 87 -9.15 6.75 -1.18
CA PHE A 87 -7.91 6.10 -1.57
C PHE A 87 -8.25 4.74 -2.19
N GLU A 88 -7.27 4.07 -2.78
CA GLU A 88 -7.43 2.69 -3.25
C GLU A 88 -6.71 1.71 -2.35
N LEU A 89 -7.32 0.56 -2.10
CA LEU A 89 -6.78 -0.50 -1.27
C LEU A 89 -6.84 -1.82 -2.03
N MET A 90 -5.78 -2.63 -1.95
CA MET A 90 -5.80 -3.96 -2.55
C MET A 90 -6.96 -4.79 -1.98
N LYS A 91 -7.70 -5.47 -2.86
CA LYS A 91 -8.84 -6.37 -2.54
C LYS A 91 -8.42 -7.49 -1.60
N LYS A 92 -7.18 -7.95 -1.73
CA LYS A 92 -6.59 -9.10 -1.00
C LYS A 92 -5.18 -8.73 -0.49
N PRO A 93 -4.64 -9.43 0.52
CA PRO A 93 -3.24 -9.29 0.88
C PRO A 93 -2.33 -9.66 -0.31
N VAL A 94 -1.13 -9.09 -0.37
CA VAL A 94 -0.12 -9.43 -1.39
C VAL A 94 0.22 -10.91 -1.27
N THR A 95 0.22 -11.61 -2.40
CA THR A 95 0.50 -13.04 -2.46
C THR A 95 1.99 -13.36 -2.58
N PHE A 96 2.38 -14.61 -2.29
CA PHE A 96 3.70 -15.11 -2.66
C PHE A 96 3.95 -15.03 -4.17
N ALA A 97 2.95 -15.30 -5.02
CA ALA A 97 3.10 -15.18 -6.47
C ALA A 97 3.52 -13.76 -6.89
N GLN A 98 2.82 -12.75 -6.36
CA GLN A 98 3.15 -11.34 -6.61
C GLN A 98 4.53 -10.97 -6.04
N TYR A 99 4.79 -11.32 -4.78
CA TYR A 99 6.06 -10.95 -4.14
C TYR A 99 7.28 -11.68 -4.73
N ASN A 100 7.11 -12.92 -5.19
CA ASN A 100 8.18 -13.68 -5.84
C ASN A 100 8.56 -13.06 -7.19
N GLU A 101 7.59 -12.53 -7.93
CA GLU A 101 7.85 -11.84 -9.19
C GLU A 101 8.61 -10.52 -8.95
N TYR A 102 8.23 -9.77 -7.91
CA TYR A 102 9.02 -8.63 -7.42
C TYR A 102 10.47 -9.02 -7.11
N CYS A 103 10.67 -10.09 -6.34
CA CYS A 103 12.02 -10.59 -6.02
C CYS A 103 12.80 -11.01 -7.28
N ARG A 104 12.13 -11.66 -8.23
CA ARG A 104 12.73 -12.10 -9.50
C ARG A 104 13.23 -10.92 -10.33
N ILE A 105 12.45 -9.84 -10.40
CA ILE A 105 12.79 -8.63 -11.18
C ILE A 105 13.90 -7.82 -10.49
N THR A 106 13.82 -7.67 -9.17
CA THR A 106 14.74 -6.81 -8.42
C THR A 106 16.01 -7.51 -7.92
N GLY A 107 16.05 -8.84 -7.99
CA GLY A 107 17.13 -9.65 -7.41
C GLY A 107 17.11 -9.71 -5.88
N LYS A 108 16.03 -9.26 -5.23
CA LYS A 108 15.86 -9.37 -3.77
C LYS A 108 15.64 -10.83 -3.36
N ARG A 109 15.98 -11.13 -2.10
CA ARG A 109 15.80 -12.48 -1.54
C ARG A 109 14.32 -12.80 -1.39
N VAL A 110 13.91 -13.95 -1.92
CA VAL A 110 12.57 -14.52 -1.68
C VAL A 110 12.42 -14.88 -0.19
N PRO A 111 11.34 -14.43 0.49
CA PRO A 111 11.08 -14.81 1.87
C PRO A 111 10.66 -16.29 1.96
N PRO A 112 10.97 -16.99 3.06
CA PRO A 112 10.55 -18.37 3.24
C PRO A 112 9.01 -18.46 3.38
N ASN A 113 8.42 -19.50 2.78
CA ASN A 113 6.99 -19.80 2.82
C ASN A 113 6.62 -20.87 3.86
N GLU A 114 7.51 -21.14 4.82
CA GLU A 114 7.34 -22.18 5.85
C GLU A 114 7.15 -23.61 5.31
N GLY A 115 7.44 -23.86 4.03
CA GLY A 115 7.13 -25.13 3.37
C GLY A 115 5.63 -25.33 3.11
N TRP A 116 4.80 -24.29 3.25
CA TRP A 116 3.38 -24.36 2.95
C TRP A 116 3.15 -24.27 1.44
N GLU A 117 2.31 -25.16 0.90
CA GLU A 117 2.03 -25.26 -0.53
C GLU A 117 1.09 -24.14 -1.02
N GLY A 118 1.32 -23.62 -2.22
CA GLY A 118 0.46 -22.64 -2.88
C GLY A 118 1.03 -21.21 -2.85
N ASP A 119 1.19 -20.61 -4.03
CA ASP A 119 1.71 -19.25 -4.20
C ASP A 119 0.64 -18.15 -4.03
N GLN A 120 -0.65 -18.53 -4.04
CA GLN A 120 -1.78 -17.64 -3.77
C GLN A 120 -2.01 -17.40 -2.27
N ARG A 121 -1.13 -17.89 -1.40
CA ARG A 121 -1.12 -17.53 0.02
C ARG A 121 -0.57 -16.12 0.22
N PRO A 122 -0.97 -15.42 1.29
CA PRO A 122 -0.37 -14.14 1.61
C PRO A 122 1.13 -14.31 1.80
N VAL A 123 1.92 -13.38 1.26
CA VAL A 123 3.35 -13.34 1.56
C VAL A 123 3.53 -13.10 3.06
N ILE A 124 4.43 -13.87 3.65
CA ILE A 124 4.78 -13.80 5.07
C ILE A 124 6.30 -13.73 5.23
N ASN A 125 6.78 -13.56 6.47
CA ASN A 125 8.22 -13.37 6.75
C ASN A 125 8.82 -12.13 6.06
N VAL A 126 7.97 -11.15 5.75
CA VAL A 126 8.34 -9.82 5.28
C VAL A 126 8.31 -8.85 6.46
N SER A 127 9.30 -7.96 6.52
CA SER A 127 9.33 -6.89 7.52
C SER A 127 8.66 -5.64 6.97
N PHE A 128 8.34 -4.69 7.85
CA PHE A 128 7.84 -3.38 7.44
C PHE A 128 8.75 -2.72 6.38
N TRP A 129 10.07 -2.87 6.50
CA TRP A 129 11.02 -2.31 5.54
C TRP A 129 10.94 -2.95 4.16
N ASP A 130 10.74 -4.26 4.05
CA ASP A 130 10.57 -4.85 2.72
C ASP A 130 9.24 -4.46 2.09
N SER A 131 8.21 -4.30 2.92
CA SER A 131 6.91 -3.80 2.47
C SER A 131 7.05 -2.41 1.85
N LEU A 132 7.82 -1.52 2.49
CA LEU A 132 8.13 -0.21 1.93
C LEU A 132 8.98 -0.32 0.67
N ASP A 133 9.95 -1.24 0.60
CA ASP A 133 10.72 -1.46 -0.64
C ASP A 133 9.82 -1.84 -1.82
N LEU A 134 8.81 -2.70 -1.59
CA LEU A 134 7.83 -3.06 -2.62
C LEU A 134 6.97 -1.86 -3.02
N CYS A 135 6.52 -1.05 -2.06
CA CYS A 135 5.75 0.17 -2.32
C CYS A 135 6.57 1.18 -3.15
N ASP A 136 7.82 1.42 -2.77
CA ASP A 136 8.73 2.33 -3.46
C ASP A 136 8.94 1.84 -4.90
N TRP A 137 9.20 0.54 -5.09
CA TRP A 137 9.37 -0.05 -6.41
C TRP A 137 8.10 0.04 -7.28
N LEU A 138 6.92 -0.26 -6.74
CA LEU A 138 5.66 -0.12 -7.49
C LEU A 138 5.39 1.35 -7.86
N THR A 139 5.66 2.28 -6.95
CA THR A 139 5.52 3.73 -7.21
C THR A 139 6.42 4.18 -8.35
N GLU A 140 7.61 3.62 -8.39
CA GLU A 140 8.59 3.88 -9.40
C GLU A 140 8.21 3.31 -10.78
N GLU A 141 7.67 2.10 -10.83
CA GLU A 141 7.29 1.44 -12.09
C GLU A 141 5.97 1.97 -12.67
N THR A 142 5.02 2.34 -11.81
CA THR A 142 3.66 2.78 -12.22
C THR A 142 3.54 4.29 -12.35
N GLY A 143 4.34 5.06 -11.61
CA GLY A 143 4.15 6.49 -11.43
C GLY A 143 3.14 6.87 -10.35
N GLU A 144 2.36 5.91 -9.82
CA GLU A 144 1.34 6.14 -8.81
C GLU A 144 1.88 5.89 -7.40
N LEU A 145 1.51 6.74 -6.43
CA LEU A 145 2.04 6.61 -5.07
C LEU A 145 1.47 5.37 -4.33
N HIS A 146 2.21 4.28 -4.36
CA HIS A 146 1.96 3.07 -3.59
C HIS A 146 2.54 3.20 -2.18
N ARG A 147 1.80 2.71 -1.20
CA ARG A 147 2.14 2.80 0.23
C ARG A 147 1.48 1.70 1.04
N LEU A 148 1.85 1.60 2.31
CA LEU A 148 1.03 0.87 3.27
C LEU A 148 -0.17 1.74 3.71
N PRO A 149 -1.34 1.13 3.96
CA PRO A 149 -2.46 1.86 4.55
C PRO A 149 -2.07 2.34 5.95
N THR A 150 -2.68 3.44 6.37
CA THR A 150 -2.61 3.83 7.78
C THR A 150 -3.45 2.87 8.63
N GLY A 151 -3.20 2.85 9.93
CA GLY A 151 -3.99 2.06 10.87
C GLY A 151 -5.47 2.45 10.89
N ALA A 152 -5.80 3.72 10.62
CA ALA A 152 -7.16 4.22 10.54
C ALA A 152 -7.82 3.92 9.19
N GLU A 153 -7.09 4.06 8.08
CA GLU A 153 -7.56 3.64 6.75
C GLU A 153 -7.91 2.15 6.74
N TRP A 154 -7.02 1.32 7.29
CA TRP A 154 -7.23 -0.12 7.36
C TRP A 154 -8.49 -0.47 8.16
N GLU A 155 -8.69 0.12 9.34
CA GLU A 155 -9.87 -0.17 10.16
C GLU A 155 -11.16 0.36 9.51
N TYR A 156 -11.10 1.53 8.89
CA TYR A 156 -12.22 2.08 8.12
C TYR A 156 -12.64 1.14 6.99
N ALA A 157 -11.67 0.69 6.20
CA ALA A 157 -11.83 -0.25 5.11
C ALA A 157 -12.34 -1.61 5.59
N CYS A 158 -11.79 -2.13 6.71
CA CYS A 158 -12.25 -3.36 7.34
C CYS A 158 -13.73 -3.29 7.70
N ARG A 159 -14.14 -2.20 8.37
CA ARG A 159 -15.52 -1.97 8.84
C ARG A 159 -16.51 -1.82 7.69
N ALA A 160 -16.13 -1.17 6.60
CA ALA A 160 -16.98 -0.95 5.42
C ALA A 160 -18.39 -0.43 5.77
N GLY A 161 -18.46 0.52 6.71
CA GLY A 161 -19.70 1.12 7.24
C GLY A 161 -20.29 0.43 8.47
N SER A 162 -19.76 -0.73 8.89
CA SER A 162 -20.20 -1.45 10.08
C SER A 162 -19.61 -0.87 11.39
N ASN A 163 -20.47 -0.73 12.40
CA ASN A 163 -20.08 -0.37 13.77
C ASN A 163 -20.02 -1.59 14.70
N HIS A 164 -20.03 -2.81 14.15
CA HIS A 164 -19.93 -4.03 14.94
C HIS A 164 -18.47 -4.42 15.23
N TYR A 165 -18.28 -5.51 15.98
CA TYR A 165 -16.96 -6.08 16.28
C TYR A 165 -16.29 -6.59 15.00
N PHE A 166 -17.06 -7.29 14.16
CA PHE A 166 -16.67 -7.72 12.83
C PHE A 166 -17.50 -6.97 11.80
N ASN A 167 -16.99 -6.84 10.58
CA ASN A 167 -17.74 -6.14 9.52
C ASN A 167 -19.12 -6.78 9.26
N TYR A 168 -19.22 -8.09 9.47
CA TYR A 168 -20.41 -8.91 9.27
C TYR A 168 -21.25 -9.15 10.55
N GLY A 169 -20.89 -8.60 11.70
CA GLY A 169 -21.70 -8.72 12.91
C GLY A 169 -20.94 -8.75 14.24
N LYS A 170 -21.64 -9.14 15.30
CA LYS A 170 -21.13 -9.10 16.69
C LYS A 170 -20.39 -10.36 17.12
N LYS A 171 -20.52 -11.46 16.38
CA LYS A 171 -19.96 -12.77 16.75
C LYS A 171 -19.03 -13.26 15.64
N PRO A 172 -17.95 -13.99 15.99
CA PRO A 172 -17.11 -14.67 15.02
C PRO A 172 -17.90 -15.60 14.07
N ASP A 173 -17.54 -15.62 12.77
CA ASP A 173 -18.08 -16.56 11.78
C ASP A 173 -16.93 -17.29 11.09
N ARG A 174 -16.92 -18.63 11.17
CA ARG A 174 -15.85 -19.48 10.62
C ARG A 174 -15.70 -19.43 9.09
N ARG A 175 -16.67 -18.88 8.38
CA ARG A 175 -16.63 -18.71 6.92
C ARG A 175 -15.96 -17.39 6.51
N LEU A 176 -15.87 -16.44 7.44
CA LEU A 176 -15.41 -15.07 7.19
C LEU A 176 -14.16 -14.72 8.00
N MET A 177 -13.59 -15.70 8.71
CA MET A 177 -12.39 -15.55 9.51
C MET A 177 -11.52 -16.82 9.47
N HIS A 178 -10.19 -16.65 9.49
CA HIS A 178 -9.22 -17.74 9.59
C HIS A 178 -8.25 -17.50 10.77
N CYS A 179 -8.32 -18.33 11.81
CA CYS A 179 -7.63 -18.11 13.10
C CYS A 179 -7.36 -19.44 13.85
N CYS A 180 -6.61 -19.42 14.95
CA CYS A 180 -6.14 -20.61 15.68
C CYS A 180 -7.17 -21.17 16.67
N ASP A 181 -8.35 -21.53 16.16
CA ASP A 181 -9.39 -22.14 16.98
C ASP A 181 -9.93 -23.42 16.33
N LYS A 182 -10.07 -24.46 17.15
CA LYS A 182 -10.53 -25.80 16.75
C LYS A 182 -11.96 -25.82 16.17
N HIS A 183 -12.77 -24.81 16.48
CA HIS A 183 -14.11 -24.61 15.93
C HIS A 183 -14.10 -23.82 14.61
N PHE A 184 -12.96 -23.22 14.29
CA PHE A 184 -12.64 -22.61 13.01
C PHE A 184 -11.89 -23.63 12.15
N ARG A 185 -11.33 -23.25 11.00
CA ARG A 185 -10.64 -24.16 10.08
C ARG A 185 -9.40 -24.87 10.69
N GLY A 186 -9.14 -24.74 12.00
CA GLY A 186 -8.05 -25.42 12.70
C GLY A 186 -6.70 -25.01 12.12
N ALA A 187 -6.37 -23.73 12.23
CA ALA A 187 -5.25 -23.16 11.50
C ALA A 187 -3.89 -23.61 12.05
N SER A 188 -3.11 -24.26 11.18
CA SER A 188 -1.68 -24.55 11.37
C SER A 188 -0.79 -23.77 10.37
N SER A 189 -1.43 -23.00 9.49
CA SER A 189 -0.82 -22.20 8.43
C SER A 189 -1.82 -21.15 7.95
N THR A 190 -1.37 -20.27 7.05
CA THR A 190 -2.25 -19.36 6.29
C THR A 190 -3.22 -20.15 5.39
N ILE A 191 -4.05 -19.46 4.61
CA ILE A 191 -4.79 -20.02 3.48
C ILE A 191 -4.66 -19.09 2.27
N GLU A 192 -5.04 -19.58 1.10
CA GLU A 192 -5.08 -18.75 -0.12
C GLU A 192 -5.94 -17.50 0.07
N VAL A 193 -5.45 -16.38 -0.44
CA VAL A 193 -6.14 -15.10 -0.33
C VAL A 193 -7.48 -15.10 -1.08
N GLY A 194 -8.49 -14.47 -0.50
CA GLY A 194 -9.84 -14.45 -1.04
C GLY A 194 -10.68 -15.70 -0.70
N SER A 195 -10.14 -16.63 0.10
CA SER A 195 -10.89 -17.80 0.57
C SER A 195 -11.98 -17.44 1.59
N LEU A 196 -11.84 -16.29 2.26
CA LEU A 196 -12.82 -15.74 3.19
C LEU A 196 -13.77 -14.81 2.44
N GLY A 197 -15.05 -14.72 2.82
CA GLY A 197 -15.99 -13.83 2.15
C GLY A 197 -15.59 -12.35 2.26
N ALA A 198 -15.78 -11.58 1.19
CA ALA A 198 -15.51 -10.15 1.18
C ALA A 198 -16.50 -9.36 2.04
N ASN A 199 -16.06 -8.19 2.54
CA ASN A 199 -16.96 -7.21 3.14
C ASN A 199 -17.76 -6.44 2.06
N SER A 200 -18.61 -5.50 2.49
CA SER A 200 -19.46 -4.69 1.60
C SER A 200 -18.72 -3.79 0.61
N TRP A 201 -17.41 -3.62 0.76
CA TRP A 201 -16.54 -2.87 -0.16
C TRP A 201 -15.63 -3.78 -1.00
N GLY A 202 -15.85 -5.10 -1.00
CA GLY A 202 -15.09 -6.02 -1.85
C GLY A 202 -13.69 -6.35 -1.32
N LEU A 203 -13.42 -6.10 -0.04
CA LEU A 203 -12.16 -6.45 0.61
C LEU A 203 -12.29 -7.83 1.28
N TYR A 204 -11.33 -8.70 0.97
CA TYR A 204 -11.24 -10.07 1.47
C TYR A 204 -10.24 -10.17 2.62
N ASP A 205 -10.36 -11.24 3.42
CA ASP A 205 -9.41 -11.60 4.47
C ASP A 205 -9.19 -10.52 5.55
N MET A 206 -10.18 -9.65 5.76
CA MET A 206 -10.09 -8.55 6.74
C MET A 206 -10.16 -9.01 8.21
N HIS A 207 -10.29 -10.31 8.46
CA HIS A 207 -10.41 -10.92 9.78
C HIS A 207 -9.61 -12.23 9.82
N GLY A 208 -8.37 -12.18 10.32
CA GLY A 208 -7.46 -13.33 10.39
C GLY A 208 -6.60 -13.54 9.13
N ASN A 209 -6.15 -14.78 8.92
CA ASN A 209 -5.14 -15.18 7.93
C ASN A 209 -3.74 -14.64 8.25
N VAL A 210 -3.49 -13.34 8.11
CA VAL A 210 -2.24 -12.69 8.51
C VAL A 210 -2.51 -11.32 9.10
N TRP A 211 -1.71 -10.93 10.08
CA TRP A 211 -1.60 -9.52 10.45
C TRP A 211 -1.10 -8.71 9.25
N GLU A 212 -1.68 -7.56 9.02
CA GLU A 212 -1.29 -6.67 7.92
C GLU A 212 -0.57 -5.43 8.45
N SER A 213 0.62 -5.16 7.91
CA SER A 213 1.45 -4.02 8.30
C SER A 213 0.84 -2.69 7.85
N CYS A 214 0.79 -1.71 8.76
CA CYS A 214 0.32 -0.36 8.50
C CYS A 214 1.46 0.67 8.63
N SER A 215 1.32 1.81 7.96
CA SER A 215 2.29 2.93 8.02
C SER A 215 2.29 3.67 9.37
N SER A 216 1.18 3.61 10.11
CA SER A 216 1.03 4.30 11.39
C SER A 216 1.93 3.73 12.50
N ILE A 217 2.50 4.63 13.30
CA ILE A 217 3.25 4.28 14.51
C ILE A 217 2.30 3.76 15.59
N TYR A 218 2.67 2.67 16.24
CA TYR A 218 1.93 2.16 17.38
C TYR A 218 2.15 3.04 18.60
N ARG A 219 1.03 3.51 19.17
CA ARG A 219 1.01 4.28 20.42
C ARG A 219 0.00 3.70 21.38
N SER A 220 0.45 3.29 22.57
CA SER A 220 -0.42 2.80 23.64
C SER A 220 -1.41 3.87 24.10
N ASP A 221 -1.09 5.15 23.94
CA ASP A 221 -1.85 6.34 24.30
C ASP A 221 -2.56 7.01 23.10
N TYR A 222 -2.86 6.26 22.03
CA TYR A 222 -3.57 6.79 20.85
C TYR A 222 -4.76 7.68 21.24
N ASN A 223 -4.77 8.89 20.69
CA ASN A 223 -5.66 9.99 21.07
C ASN A 223 -6.61 10.42 19.93
N GLY A 224 -6.74 9.61 18.89
CA GLY A 224 -7.56 9.91 17.71
C GLY A 224 -6.82 10.58 16.56
N HIS A 225 -5.54 10.91 16.74
CA HIS A 225 -4.68 11.41 15.67
C HIS A 225 -3.69 10.33 15.25
N GLU A 226 -3.66 10.04 13.95
CA GLU A 226 -2.65 9.14 13.42
C GLU A 226 -1.28 9.80 13.43
N HIS A 227 -0.32 9.08 13.99
CA HIS A 227 1.07 9.42 13.87
C HIS A 227 1.61 8.62 12.68
N ILE A 228 1.57 9.28 11.53
CA ILE A 228 2.14 8.77 10.28
C ILE A 228 3.54 9.37 10.16
N GLU A 229 4.54 8.55 9.83
CA GLU A 229 5.78 9.10 9.29
C GLU A 229 5.48 9.54 7.84
N THR A 230 5.28 10.84 7.65
CA THR A 230 5.28 11.43 6.32
C THR A 230 6.73 11.51 5.83
N GLY A 231 7.09 10.70 4.85
CA GLY A 231 8.40 10.73 4.21
C GLY A 231 9.27 9.50 4.51
N CYS A 232 10.16 9.20 3.57
CA CYS A 232 11.01 8.01 3.48
C CYS A 232 12.12 7.93 4.57
N SER A 233 11.83 8.36 5.80
CA SER A 233 12.71 8.26 6.94
C SER A 233 12.78 6.79 7.39
N ARG A 234 13.63 6.03 6.69
CA ARG A 234 14.05 4.66 7.07
C ARG A 234 14.90 4.63 8.36
N LEU A 235 14.95 5.76 9.08
CA LEU A 235 15.67 5.97 10.32
C LEU A 235 14.73 5.89 11.55
N ASN A 236 13.41 5.89 11.35
CA ASN A 236 12.47 5.72 12.44
C ASN A 236 12.25 4.22 12.73
N HIS A 237 12.84 3.75 13.83
CA HIS A 237 12.73 2.38 14.32
C HIS A 237 11.59 2.15 15.32
N GLN A 238 10.62 3.06 15.39
CA GLN A 238 9.47 2.91 16.29
C GLN A 238 8.54 1.80 15.83
N GLN A 239 7.86 1.20 16.80
CA GLN A 239 6.88 0.15 16.58
C GLN A 239 5.80 0.59 15.57
N ARG A 240 5.43 -0.32 14.66
CA ARG A 240 4.41 -0.11 13.62
C ARG A 240 3.15 -0.88 13.96
N ILE A 241 2.00 -0.34 13.58
CA ILE A 241 0.71 -0.99 13.79
C ILE A 241 0.58 -2.20 12.87
N LEU A 242 0.09 -3.30 13.44
CA LEU A 242 -0.45 -4.45 12.74
C LEU A 242 -1.97 -4.51 12.93
N ARG A 243 -2.72 -4.88 11.87
CA ARG A 243 -4.18 -5.01 11.91
C ARG A 243 -4.68 -6.37 11.40
N GLY A 244 -5.90 -6.75 11.81
CA GLY A 244 -6.66 -7.87 11.25
C GLY A 244 -6.61 -9.20 11.99
N GLY A 245 -5.59 -9.46 12.81
CA GLY A 245 -5.37 -10.78 13.39
C GLY A 245 -4.80 -11.76 12.37
N SER A 246 -4.44 -12.96 12.82
CA SER A 246 -3.73 -13.95 12.01
C SER A 246 -4.29 -15.36 12.19
N TRP A 247 -3.84 -16.27 11.33
CA TRP A 247 -4.06 -17.71 11.45
C TRP A 247 -3.66 -18.26 12.83
N ASP A 248 -2.72 -17.64 13.52
CA ASP A 248 -2.18 -18.07 14.83
C ASP A 248 -2.83 -17.38 16.04
N ASN A 249 -3.87 -16.56 15.85
CA ASN A 249 -4.54 -15.86 16.94
C ASN A 249 -5.93 -16.41 17.26
N SER A 250 -6.40 -16.13 18.46
CA SER A 250 -7.76 -16.44 18.87
C SER A 250 -8.78 -15.52 18.17
N PRO A 251 -10.05 -15.94 18.04
CA PRO A 251 -11.11 -15.16 17.40
C PRO A 251 -11.26 -13.70 17.88
N ASP A 252 -10.97 -13.45 19.15
CA ASP A 252 -11.03 -12.15 19.82
C ASP A 252 -9.88 -11.21 19.44
N MET A 253 -8.86 -11.67 18.72
CA MET A 253 -7.79 -10.82 18.20
C MET A 253 -7.97 -10.45 16.72
N CYS A 254 -9.04 -10.95 16.09
CA CYS A 254 -9.32 -10.78 14.66
C CYS A 254 -10.49 -9.81 14.39
N HIS A 255 -10.85 -8.95 15.34
CA HIS A 255 -11.95 -7.97 15.15
C HIS A 255 -11.44 -6.67 14.51
N SER A 256 -12.36 -5.85 13.98
CA SER A 256 -11.98 -4.66 13.19
C SER A 256 -11.10 -3.67 13.95
N ALA A 257 -11.35 -3.50 15.25
CA ALA A 257 -10.56 -2.62 16.12
C ALA A 257 -9.25 -3.23 16.65
N SER A 258 -9.00 -4.53 16.45
CA SER A 258 -7.81 -5.19 16.99
C SER A 258 -6.56 -4.53 16.39
N ARG A 259 -5.56 -4.35 17.24
CA ARG A 259 -4.26 -3.80 16.85
C ARG A 259 -3.17 -4.50 17.63
N MET A 260 -2.11 -4.87 16.94
CA MET A 260 -0.85 -5.32 17.53
C MET A 260 0.25 -4.38 17.06
N TYR A 261 1.48 -4.62 17.50
CA TYR A 261 2.64 -3.91 17.02
C TYR A 261 3.76 -4.85 16.62
N THR A 262 4.65 -4.36 15.77
CA THR A 262 5.89 -5.04 15.40
C THR A 262 7.04 -4.03 15.33
N MET A 263 8.28 -4.46 15.57
CA MET A 263 9.42 -3.61 15.24
C MET A 263 9.60 -3.60 13.72
N PRO A 264 10.03 -2.48 13.11
CA PRO A 264 10.12 -2.39 11.65
C PRO A 264 11.00 -3.45 10.95
N ALA A 265 11.98 -4.01 11.67
CA ALA A 265 12.88 -5.03 11.15
C ALA A 265 12.41 -6.48 11.41
N ASP A 266 11.42 -6.67 12.28
CA ASP A 266 10.92 -7.99 12.63
C ASP A 266 10.20 -8.63 11.44
N ARG A 267 10.26 -9.96 11.39
CA ARG A 267 9.60 -10.80 10.38
C ARG A 267 8.86 -11.90 11.12
N GLY A 268 7.67 -12.25 10.64
CA GLY A 268 6.90 -13.35 11.22
C GLY A 268 6.09 -14.07 10.15
N ASN A 269 5.87 -15.37 10.36
CA ASN A 269 5.02 -16.20 9.51
C ASN A 269 3.51 -15.92 9.66
N HIS A 270 3.17 -14.96 10.53
CA HIS A 270 1.83 -14.42 10.74
C HIS A 270 1.71 -12.95 10.29
N ILE A 271 2.79 -12.34 9.75
CA ILE A 271 2.82 -10.94 9.31
C ILE A 271 2.90 -10.91 7.79
N GLY A 272 1.90 -10.32 7.16
CA GLY A 272 1.84 -10.01 5.74
C GLY A 272 1.58 -8.54 5.46
N ILE A 273 1.17 -8.25 4.23
CA ILE A 273 1.01 -6.89 3.72
C ILE A 273 -0.18 -6.77 2.79
N ARG A 274 -0.77 -5.57 2.76
CA ARG A 274 -1.77 -5.11 1.80
C ARG A 274 -1.41 -3.69 1.43
N LEU A 275 -1.42 -3.38 0.14
CA LEU A 275 -1.00 -2.07 -0.34
C LEU A 275 -2.20 -1.16 -0.52
N ALA A 276 -1.95 0.12 -0.32
CA ALA A 276 -2.83 1.22 -0.67
C ALA A 276 -2.15 2.12 -1.71
N ARG A 277 -2.93 2.88 -2.46
CA ARG A 277 -2.42 3.98 -3.28
C ARG A 277 -3.36 5.17 -3.22
N ASP A 278 -2.79 6.37 -3.33
CA ASP A 278 -3.57 7.60 -3.34
C ASP A 278 -4.23 7.80 -4.71
N ILE A 279 -5.45 8.34 -4.71
CA ILE A 279 -6.15 8.71 -5.94
C ILE A 279 -5.78 10.17 -6.23
N GLU A 280 -5.19 10.42 -7.40
CA GLU A 280 -5.02 11.80 -7.87
C GLU A 280 -6.41 12.41 -8.11
N GLY A 281 -6.68 13.53 -7.44
CA GLY A 281 -7.93 14.28 -7.53
C GLY A 281 -7.95 15.29 -8.65
#